data_AF-A0A9Y2NMG7-F1
#
_entry.id   AF-A0A9Y2NMG7-F1
#
_cell.length_a   1.000
_cell.length_b   1.000
_cell.length_c   1.000
_cell.angle_alpha   90.00
_cell.angle_beta   90.00
_cell.angle_gamma   90.00
#
_symmetry.space_group_name_H-M   'P 1'
#
loop_
_entity.id
_entity.type
_entity.pdbx_description
1 polymer ?
#
loop_
_entity_poly.entity_id
_entity_poly.type
_entity_poly.pdbx_seq_one_letter_code
_entity_poly.pdbx_strand_id
1 'polypeptide(L)'
;MNAFTMKNWEENIVSGTDGGPRVAYAHAAMAYDGVIEGESVCDLLLYYAGEGYESGTTTSPSFERFEGKVDGRAGTFIVKHEFTFDAQGIASTFGVVPGSGTGELAGLTGSGTVGGAMGEEKMGYTFEYTL
;
A
#
# COMPACT_ATOMS: atom_id res chain seq x y z
N MET A 1 -9.22 11.78 -10.84
CA MET A 1 -9.52 10.56 -10.07
C MET A 1 -8.20 10.05 -9.53
N ASN A 2 -8.14 9.74 -8.25
CA ASN A 2 -6.93 9.24 -7.60
C ASN A 2 -6.90 7.71 -7.72
N ALA A 3 -5.93 7.18 -8.44
CA ALA A 3 -5.83 5.74 -8.68
C ALA A 3 -4.38 5.28 -8.78
N PHE A 4 -4.17 3.98 -8.60
CA PHE A 4 -2.88 3.35 -8.87
C PHE A 4 -3.07 1.98 -9.54
N THR A 5 -2.01 1.51 -10.20
CA THR A 5 -1.94 0.22 -10.88
C THR A 5 -0.75 -0.57 -10.34
N MET A 6 -0.92 -1.86 -10.11
CA MET A 6 0.16 -2.74 -9.70
C MET A 6 1.03 -3.12 -10.91
N LYS A 7 2.34 -2.89 -10.82
CA LYS A 7 3.31 -3.22 -11.87
C LYS A 7 3.89 -4.62 -11.72
N ASN A 8 4.11 -5.05 -10.49
CA ASN A 8 4.55 -6.41 -10.16
C ASN A 8 4.01 -6.82 -8.79
N TRP A 9 4.13 -8.11 -8.51
CA TRP A 9 3.85 -8.70 -7.21
C TRP A 9 4.75 -9.91 -7.01
N GLU A 10 5.67 -9.82 -6.05
CA GLU A 10 6.57 -10.91 -5.70
C GLU A 10 6.31 -11.32 -4.25
N GLU A 11 5.61 -12.44 -4.07
CA GLU A 11 5.20 -12.92 -2.75
C GLU A 11 5.80 -14.29 -2.44
N ASN A 12 6.25 -14.46 -1.20
CA ASN A 12 6.79 -15.71 -0.69
C ASN A 12 6.29 -15.98 0.72
N ILE A 13 5.92 -17.24 1.01
CA ILE A 13 5.59 -17.67 2.37
C ILE A 13 6.85 -17.61 3.24
N VAL A 14 6.75 -16.88 4.36
CA VAL A 14 7.81 -16.74 5.36
C VAL A 14 7.68 -17.80 6.44
N SER A 15 6.44 -18.05 6.91
CA SER A 15 6.18 -19.00 7.99
C SER A 15 4.76 -19.56 7.89
N GLY A 16 4.59 -20.83 8.24
CA GLY A 16 3.34 -21.56 8.14
C GLY A 16 3.24 -22.37 6.84
N THR A 17 2.10 -23.03 6.65
CA THR A 17 1.81 -23.86 5.48
C THR A 17 0.52 -23.42 4.85
N ASP A 18 0.38 -23.71 3.55
CA ASP A 18 -0.89 -23.52 2.86
C ASP A 18 -2.01 -24.31 3.53
N GLY A 19 -3.23 -23.77 3.50
CA GLY A 19 -4.41 -24.31 4.20
C GLY A 19 -4.51 -23.98 5.69
N GLY A 20 -3.56 -23.24 6.26
CA GLY A 20 -3.61 -22.78 7.66
C GLY A 20 -3.10 -21.34 7.84
N PRO A 21 -3.13 -20.83 9.09
CA PRO A 21 -2.58 -19.52 9.40
C PRO A 21 -1.11 -19.42 8.99
N ARG A 22 -0.78 -18.41 8.20
CA ARG A 22 0.56 -18.24 7.64
C ARG A 22 0.92 -16.77 7.44
N VAL A 23 2.22 -16.51 7.36
CA VAL A 23 2.79 -15.21 7.08
C VAL A 23 3.51 -15.26 5.75
N ALA A 24 3.23 -14.32 4.87
CA ALA A 24 3.98 -14.10 3.64
C ALA A 24 4.66 -12.73 3.67
N TYR A 25 5.73 -12.61 2.90
CA TYR A 25 6.34 -11.34 2.56
C TYR A 25 6.06 -11.07 1.09
N ALA A 26 5.58 -9.86 0.79
CA ALA A 26 5.38 -9.40 -0.57
C ALA A 26 6.21 -8.14 -0.84
N HIS A 27 6.85 -8.12 -2.00
CA HIS A 27 7.52 -6.98 -2.57
C HIS A 27 6.76 -6.56 -3.84
N ALA A 28 6.23 -5.35 -3.85
CA ALA A 28 5.37 -4.87 -4.92
C ALA A 28 5.77 -3.47 -5.37
N ALA A 29 5.54 -3.18 -6.64
CA ALA A 29 5.73 -1.88 -7.25
C ALA A 29 4.42 -1.40 -7.88
N MET A 30 4.13 -0.12 -7.73
CA MET A 30 2.89 0.49 -8.21
C MET A 30 3.19 1.76 -9.01
N ALA A 31 2.28 2.11 -9.91
CA ALA A 31 2.24 3.40 -10.61
C ALA A 31 1.01 4.18 -10.14
N TYR A 32 1.20 5.43 -9.74
CA TYR A 32 0.17 6.31 -9.21
C TYR A 32 -0.17 7.45 -10.18
N ASP A 33 -1.46 7.71 -10.31
CA ASP A 33 -2.04 8.85 -11.04
C ASP A 33 -2.98 9.65 -10.11
N GLY A 34 -3.05 10.97 -10.30
CA GLY A 34 -3.94 11.86 -9.56
C GLY A 34 -3.17 12.84 -8.67
N VAL A 35 -3.57 12.98 -7.41
CA VAL A 35 -2.90 13.89 -6.47
C VAL A 35 -1.45 13.46 -6.19
N ILE A 36 -1.21 12.15 -6.15
CA ILE A 36 0.10 11.51 -6.18
C ILE A 36 0.36 11.07 -7.62
N GLU A 37 1.48 11.49 -8.18
CA GLU A 37 1.95 11.08 -9.51
C GLU A 37 3.36 10.49 -9.38
N GLY A 38 3.57 9.25 -9.83
CA GLY A 38 4.89 8.62 -9.78
C GLY A 38 4.84 7.12 -9.56
N GLU A 39 5.91 6.57 -9.01
CA GLU A 39 6.01 5.15 -8.70
C GLU A 39 6.28 4.94 -7.21
N SER A 40 5.97 3.74 -6.74
CA SER A 40 6.27 3.33 -5.38
C SER A 40 6.75 1.89 -5.32
N VAL A 41 7.36 1.56 -4.19
CA VAL A 41 7.71 0.20 -3.78
C VAL A 41 7.12 -0.04 -2.41
N CYS A 42 6.35 -1.12 -2.26
CA CYS A 42 5.69 -1.52 -1.04
C CYS A 42 6.20 -2.89 -0.58
N ASP A 43 6.63 -2.94 0.68
CA ASP A 43 7.08 -4.16 1.36
C ASP A 43 6.08 -4.53 2.45
N LEU A 44 5.37 -5.65 2.24
CA LEU A 44 4.24 -6.09 3.06
C LEU A 44 4.58 -7.36 3.85
N LEU A 45 4.12 -7.43 5.10
CA LEU A 45 4.02 -8.68 5.85
C LEU A 45 2.55 -9.09 5.93
N LEU A 46 2.18 -10.06 5.11
CA LEU A 46 0.81 -10.52 4.94
C LEU A 46 0.48 -11.63 5.92
N TYR A 47 -0.60 -11.47 6.67
CA TYR A 47 -1.20 -12.54 7.44
C TYR A 47 -2.37 -13.15 6.67
N TYR A 48 -2.33 -14.47 6.49
CA TYR A 48 -3.45 -15.25 5.99
C TYR A 48 -4.06 -16.03 7.15
N ALA A 49 -5.38 -15.94 7.32
CA ALA A 49 -6.08 -16.54 8.45
C ALA A 49 -6.23 -18.08 8.35
N GLY A 50 -6.18 -18.64 7.15
CA GLY A 50 -6.45 -20.05 6.93
C GLY A 50 -6.38 -20.43 5.46
N GLU A 51 -7.30 -21.30 5.04
CA GLU A 51 -7.45 -21.67 3.64
C GLU A 51 -7.82 -20.44 2.78
N GLY A 52 -7.16 -20.30 1.63
CA GLY A 52 -7.41 -19.20 0.69
C GLY A 52 -6.65 -17.90 0.98
N TYR A 53 -7.17 -16.79 0.43
CA TYR A 53 -6.55 -15.47 0.41
C TYR A 53 -7.39 -14.48 1.24
N GLU A 54 -7.38 -14.64 2.56
CA GLU A 54 -8.06 -13.72 3.47
C GLU A 54 -7.25 -13.42 4.73
N SER A 55 -7.42 -12.18 5.22
CA SER A 55 -6.78 -11.66 6.44
C SER A 55 -7.61 -11.89 7.72
N GLY A 56 -8.83 -12.41 7.59
CA GLY A 56 -9.77 -12.55 8.71
C GLY A 56 -10.09 -11.20 9.36
N THR A 57 -9.94 -11.09 10.68
CA THR A 57 -10.23 -9.86 11.44
C THR A 57 -9.00 -9.02 11.79
N THR A 58 -7.82 -9.36 11.24
CA THR A 58 -6.56 -8.67 11.55
C THR A 58 -6.00 -7.96 10.33
N THR A 59 -5.06 -7.03 10.55
CA THR A 59 -4.40 -6.28 9.50
C THR A 59 -2.99 -6.80 9.24
N SER A 60 -2.54 -6.58 8.00
CA SER A 60 -1.18 -6.83 7.56
C SER A 60 -0.43 -5.49 7.43
N PRO A 61 0.66 -5.27 8.16
CA PRO A 61 1.40 -4.01 8.09
C PRO A 61 2.27 -3.94 6.83
N SER A 62 2.49 -2.73 6.32
CA SER A 62 3.50 -2.48 5.30
C SER A 62 4.12 -1.09 5.42
N PHE A 63 5.26 -0.92 4.76
CA PHE A 63 5.78 0.39 4.41
C PHE A 63 5.84 0.52 2.89
N GLU A 64 5.41 1.66 2.39
CA GLU A 64 5.47 2.00 0.97
C GLU A 64 6.26 3.28 0.77
N ARG A 65 7.33 3.19 -0.04
CA ARG A 65 8.17 4.32 -0.41
C ARG A 65 7.75 4.83 -1.78
N PHE A 66 7.40 6.11 -1.83
CA PHE A 66 7.02 6.83 -3.03
C PHE A 66 8.19 7.62 -3.61
N GLU A 67 8.27 7.68 -4.93
CA GLU A 67 9.15 8.56 -5.70
C GLU A 67 8.34 9.21 -6.83
N GLY A 68 8.18 10.53 -6.74
CA GLY A 68 7.29 11.25 -7.65
C GLY A 68 6.91 12.63 -7.16
N LYS A 69 5.64 12.97 -7.30
CA LYS A 69 5.07 14.27 -6.96
C LYS A 69 3.79 14.15 -6.15
N VAL A 70 3.55 15.13 -5.28
CA VAL A 70 2.25 15.37 -4.63
C VAL A 70 1.80 16.78 -4.98
N ASP A 71 0.67 16.91 -5.66
CA ASP A 71 0.18 18.19 -6.22
C ASP A 71 1.28 18.98 -6.95
N GLY A 72 2.01 18.29 -7.81
CA GLY A 72 3.09 18.86 -8.63
C GLY A 72 4.44 19.06 -7.94
N ARG A 73 4.54 18.92 -6.62
CA ARG A 73 5.78 19.10 -5.84
C ARG A 73 6.60 17.81 -5.81
N ALA A 74 7.86 17.85 -6.23
CA ALA A 74 8.70 16.67 -6.39
C ALA A 74 9.42 16.26 -5.10
N GLY A 75 9.47 14.95 -4.85
CA GLY A 75 10.20 14.39 -3.73
C GLY A 75 9.95 12.90 -3.54
N THR A 76 10.38 12.39 -2.40
CA THR A 76 10.07 11.04 -1.92
C THR A 76 9.41 11.13 -0.56
N PHE A 77 8.61 10.14 -0.20
CA PHE A 77 8.06 9.99 1.15
C PHE A 77 7.76 8.51 1.42
N ILE A 78 7.51 8.18 2.68
CA ILE A 78 7.12 6.83 3.08
C ILE A 78 5.77 6.92 3.77
N VAL A 79 4.88 5.97 3.50
CA VAL A 79 3.66 5.75 4.28
C VAL A 79 3.72 4.39 4.97
N LYS A 80 3.02 4.26 6.09
CA LYS A 80 2.73 2.98 6.73
C LYS A 80 1.29 2.60 6.46
N HIS A 81 1.05 1.36 6.03
CA HIS A 81 -0.29 0.81 5.85
C HIS A 81 -0.67 -0.19 6.93
N GLU A 82 -1.98 -0.35 7.10
CA GLU A 82 -2.62 -1.50 7.71
C GLU A 82 -3.61 -2.09 6.68
N PHE A 83 -3.26 -3.22 6.04
CA PHE A 83 -4.06 -3.84 4.99
C PHE A 83 -5.00 -4.91 5.52
N THR A 84 -6.22 -4.95 4.97
CA THR A 84 -7.15 -6.08 5.04
C THR A 84 -7.47 -6.53 3.63
N PHE A 85 -7.68 -7.83 3.45
CA PHE A 85 -8.06 -8.42 2.17
C PHE A 85 -8.90 -9.68 2.36
N ASP A 86 -9.72 -9.96 1.36
CA ASP A 86 -10.53 -11.16 1.21
C ASP A 86 -10.74 -11.47 -0.30
N ALA A 87 -11.65 -12.39 -0.60
CA ALA A 87 -11.97 -12.76 -1.99
C ALA A 87 -12.68 -11.64 -2.77
N GLN A 88 -13.24 -10.63 -2.09
CA GLN A 88 -13.95 -9.52 -2.71
C GLN A 88 -12.99 -8.38 -3.09
N GLY A 89 -11.93 -8.16 -2.31
CA GLY A 89 -10.93 -7.16 -2.65
C GLY A 89 -9.96 -6.82 -1.52
N ILE A 90 -9.40 -5.62 -1.62
CA ILE A 90 -8.43 -5.09 -0.66
C ILE A 90 -8.93 -3.77 -0.08
N ALA A 91 -8.52 -3.50 1.15
CA ALA A 91 -8.67 -2.21 1.79
C ALA A 91 -7.47 -1.91 2.70
N SER A 92 -7.15 -0.64 2.86
CA SER A 92 -6.12 -0.20 3.81
C SER A 92 -6.38 1.22 4.29
N THR A 93 -5.99 1.49 5.54
CA THR A 93 -5.68 2.84 5.99
C THR A 93 -4.17 3.03 5.98
N PHE A 94 -3.72 4.26 5.66
CA PHE A 94 -2.31 4.60 5.69
C PHE A 94 -2.06 5.98 6.28
N GLY A 95 -0.83 6.20 6.75
CA GLY A 95 -0.34 7.49 7.21
C GLY A 95 1.09 7.75 6.75
N VAL A 96 1.40 8.99 6.39
CA VAL A 96 2.78 9.43 6.07
C VAL A 96 3.65 9.25 7.31
N VAL A 97 4.78 8.56 7.16
CA VAL A 97 5.76 8.40 8.23
C VAL A 97 6.40 9.77 8.51
N PRO A 98 6.32 10.29 9.75
CA PRO A 98 6.82 11.62 10.08
C PRO A 98 8.29 11.79 9.70
N GLY A 99 8.60 12.88 9.00
CA GLY A 99 9.96 13.20 8.58
C GLY A 99 10.52 12.38 7.41
N SER A 100 9.71 11.53 6.78
CA SER A 100 10.14 10.73 5.61
C SER A 100 10.18 11.52 4.30
N GLY A 101 9.51 12.68 4.25
CA GLY A 101 9.45 13.55 3.09
C GLY A 101 10.80 14.16 2.72
N THR A 102 11.12 14.20 1.43
CA THR A 102 12.35 14.79 0.87
C THR A 102 12.05 15.81 -0.22
N GLY A 103 13.05 16.60 -0.61
CA GLY A 103 12.90 17.60 -1.68
C GLY A 103 11.81 18.62 -1.34
N GLU A 104 10.90 18.87 -2.28
CA GLU A 104 9.77 19.77 -2.08
C GLU A 104 8.67 19.17 -1.19
N LEU A 105 8.79 17.89 -0.80
CA LEU A 105 7.90 17.19 0.12
C LEU A 105 8.47 17.10 1.55
N ALA A 106 9.57 17.78 1.84
CA ALA A 106 10.10 17.87 3.20
C ALA A 106 9.06 18.51 4.13
N GLY A 107 8.69 17.79 5.20
CA GLY A 107 7.63 18.23 6.13
C GLY A 107 6.24 17.65 5.84
N LEU A 108 6.07 16.86 4.77
CA LEU A 108 4.81 16.22 4.42
C LEU A 108 4.25 15.40 5.59
N THR A 109 2.98 15.62 5.89
CA THR A 109 2.16 14.81 6.80
C THR A 109 0.83 14.49 6.14
N GLY A 110 0.17 13.41 6.54
CA GLY A 110 -1.12 13.07 5.97
C GLY A 110 -1.52 11.62 6.22
N SER A 111 -2.73 11.30 5.80
CA SER A 111 -3.32 9.97 5.88
C SER A 111 -4.34 9.76 4.79
N GLY A 112 -4.68 8.50 4.55
CA GLY A 112 -5.66 8.16 3.53
C GLY A 112 -6.07 6.70 3.60
N THR A 113 -6.76 6.30 2.54
CA THR A 113 -7.24 4.94 2.36
C THR A 113 -6.90 4.44 0.97
N VAL A 114 -6.77 3.13 0.84
CA VAL A 114 -6.68 2.40 -0.42
C VAL A 114 -7.81 1.38 -0.46
N GLY A 115 -8.37 1.12 -1.64
CA GLY A 115 -9.24 -0.03 -1.83
C GLY A 115 -9.70 -0.22 -3.27
N GLY A 116 -10.18 -1.43 -3.54
CA GLY A 116 -10.78 -1.82 -4.82
C GLY A 116 -11.06 -3.32 -4.86
N ALA A 117 -11.78 -3.75 -5.89
CA ALA A 117 -12.20 -5.13 -6.02
C ALA A 117 -11.07 -6.03 -6.54
N MET A 118 -11.12 -7.31 -6.18
CA MET A 118 -10.13 -8.28 -6.63
C MET A 118 -10.12 -8.38 -8.17
N GLY A 119 -8.95 -8.24 -8.78
CA GLY A 119 -8.78 -8.28 -10.23
C GLY A 119 -9.08 -6.97 -10.97
N GLU A 120 -9.41 -5.89 -10.27
CA GLU A 120 -9.45 -4.55 -10.89
C GLU A 120 -8.05 -4.13 -11.34
N GLU A 121 -7.96 -3.61 -12.57
CA GLU A 121 -6.70 -3.09 -13.12
C GLU A 121 -6.23 -1.84 -12.37
N LYS A 122 -7.19 -1.00 -11.92
CA LYS A 122 -6.91 0.24 -11.18
C LYS A 122 -7.63 0.24 -9.85
N MET A 123 -6.86 0.49 -8.79
CA MET A 123 -7.34 0.62 -7.43
C MET A 123 -7.51 2.11 -7.07
N GLY A 124 -8.47 2.42 -6.21
CA GLY A 124 -8.73 3.79 -5.73
C GLY A 124 -7.96 4.12 -4.46
N TYR A 125 -7.66 5.41 -4.28
CA TYR A 125 -7.13 5.91 -3.01
C TYR A 125 -7.68 7.29 -2.63
N THR A 126 -7.65 7.59 -1.34
CA THR A 126 -7.84 8.93 -0.77
C THR A 126 -6.52 9.41 -0.17
N PHE A 127 -6.29 10.72 -0.14
CA PHE A 127 -5.13 11.29 0.54
C PHE A 127 -5.44 12.69 1.04
N GLU A 128 -5.56 12.84 2.35
CA GLU A 128 -5.65 14.11 3.04
C GLU A 128 -4.28 14.43 3.64
N TYR A 129 -3.71 15.57 3.28
CA TYR A 129 -2.32 15.89 3.61
C TYR A 129 -2.10 17.36 3.93
N THR A 130 -0.97 17.64 4.58
CA THR A 130 -0.47 19.00 4.84
C THR A 130 1.03 19.01 4.59
N LEU A 131 1.50 20.13 4.04
CA LEU A 131 2.88 20.38 3.70
C LEU A 131 3.24 21.84 4.00
#